data_AF-A0A0L8BFV4-F1
#
_entry.id   AF-A0A0L8BFV4-F1
#
_cell.length_a   1.000
_cell.length_b   1.000
_cell.length_c   1.000
_cell.angle_alpha   90.00
_cell.angle_beta   90.00
_cell.angle_gamma   90.00
#
_symmetry.space_group_name_H-M   'P 1'
#
loop_
_entity.id
_entity.type
_entity.pdbx_description
1 polymer ?
#
loop_
_entity_poly.entity_id
_entity_poly.type
_entity_poly.pdbx_seq_one_letter_code
_entity_poly.pdbx_strand_id
1 'polypeptide(L)'
;MQHHSKRLDCAFSPAEIAMLQRVLNTACLAARMQRTDYRADRLAKFIIGEFRCGTRDEAALCERALWFERRSAPWSVAPDQ
;
A
#
# COMPACT_ATOMS: atom_id res chain seq x y z
N MET A 1 -12.89 -13.48 -35.98
CA MET A 1 -12.40 -12.13 -35.65
C MET A 1 -12.32 -12.04 -34.13
N GLN A 2 -11.20 -11.52 -33.63
CA GLN A 2 -10.68 -11.78 -32.30
C GLN A 2 -11.59 -11.21 -31.19
N HIS A 3 -11.87 -12.05 -30.18
CA HIS A 3 -12.62 -11.67 -28.99
C HIS A 3 -11.89 -10.54 -28.25
N HIS A 4 -12.57 -9.40 -28.13
CA HIS A 4 -12.20 -8.33 -27.21
C HIS A 4 -12.44 -8.79 -25.77
N SER A 5 -11.59 -9.66 -25.25
CA SER A 5 -11.59 -10.02 -23.83
C SER A 5 -10.72 -9.03 -23.05
N LYS A 6 -11.20 -7.79 -22.92
CA LYS A 6 -10.72 -6.86 -21.88
C LYS A 6 -11.34 -7.27 -20.55
N ARG A 7 -10.98 -8.44 -20.04
CA ARG A 7 -11.41 -8.93 -18.72
C ARG A 7 -10.17 -9.19 -17.87
N LEU A 8 -9.77 -8.13 -17.16
CA LEU A 8 -9.21 -8.22 -15.82
C LEU A 8 -8.07 -9.24 -15.63
N ASP A 9 -6.88 -8.96 -16.16
CA ASP A 9 -5.62 -9.48 -15.61
C ASP A 9 -5.32 -8.79 -14.25
N CYS A 10 -6.32 -8.69 -13.37
CA CYS A 10 -6.29 -8.02 -12.08
C CYS A 10 -5.97 -8.98 -10.92
N ALA A 11 -5.63 -10.24 -11.22
CA ALA A 11 -5.30 -11.23 -10.21
C ALA A 11 -3.81 -11.13 -9.85
N PHE A 12 -3.53 -10.80 -8.60
CA PHE A 12 -2.20 -10.97 -8.03
C PHE A 12 -1.88 -12.46 -7.89
N SER A 13 -0.66 -12.85 -8.21
CA SER A 13 -0.14 -14.16 -7.85
C SER A 13 -0.08 -14.32 -6.32
N PRO A 14 -0.12 -15.55 -5.79
CA PRO A 14 -0.01 -15.77 -4.34
C PRO A 14 1.25 -15.15 -3.72
N ALA A 15 2.37 -15.15 -4.46
CA ALA A 15 3.62 -14.54 -4.03
C ALA A 15 3.50 -13.00 -3.92
N GLU A 16 2.87 -12.36 -4.90
CA GLU A 16 2.61 -10.92 -4.89
C GLU A 16 1.66 -10.55 -3.74
N ILE A 17 0.59 -11.31 -3.53
CA ILE A 17 -0.31 -11.10 -2.38
C ILE A 17 0.47 -11.16 -1.07
N ALA A 18 1.31 -12.18 -0.89
CA ALA A 18 2.11 -12.34 0.32
C ALA A 18 3.10 -11.17 0.52
N MET A 19 3.70 -10.66 -0.56
CA MET A 19 4.57 -9.48 -0.51
C MET A 19 3.78 -8.22 -0.12
N LEU A 20 2.67 -7.93 -0.79
CA LEU A 20 1.84 -6.75 -0.51
C LEU A 20 1.28 -6.79 0.93
N GLN A 21 0.92 -7.97 1.43
CA GLN A 21 0.51 -8.16 2.82
C GLN A 21 1.63 -7.90 3.82
N ARG A 22 2.88 -8.29 3.51
CA ARG A 22 4.07 -8.00 4.34
C ARG A 22 4.39 -6.51 4.37
N VAL A 23 4.31 -5.84 3.22
CA VAL A 23 4.47 -4.37 3.11
C VAL A 23 3.43 -3.67 3.98
N LEU A 24 2.15 -4.02 3.80
CA LEU A 24 1.06 -3.42 4.58
C LEU A 24 1.24 -3.68 6.09
N ASN A 25 1.62 -4.90 6.49
CA ASN A 25 1.82 -5.23 7.90
C ASN A 25 2.95 -4.40 8.52
N THR A 26 4.06 -4.27 7.79
CA THR A 26 5.22 -3.47 8.23
C THR A 26 4.85 -2.01 8.40
N ALA A 27 4.12 -1.45 7.43
CA ALA A 27 3.69 -0.07 7.49
C ALA A 27 2.65 0.19 8.59
N CYS A 28 1.71 -0.73 8.82
CA CYS A 28 0.77 -0.66 9.95
C CYS A 28 1.49 -0.74 11.30
N LEU A 29 2.48 -1.62 11.46
CA LEU A 29 3.28 -1.74 12.68
C LEU A 29 4.06 -0.45 12.97
N ALA A 30 4.72 0.11 11.96
CA ALA A 30 5.47 1.37 12.09
C ALA A 30 4.57 2.55 12.47
N ALA A 31 3.35 2.58 11.96
CA ALA A 31 2.36 3.61 12.26
C ALA A 31 1.50 3.32 13.50
N ARG A 32 1.74 2.19 14.19
CA ARG A 32 0.94 1.70 15.34
C ARG A 32 -0.57 1.62 15.04
N MET A 33 -0.91 1.28 13.80
CA MET A 33 -2.29 1.17 13.32
C MET A 33 -2.81 -0.27 13.43
N GLN A 34 -4.09 -0.41 13.75
CA GLN A 34 -4.77 -1.71 13.65
C GLN A 34 -5.16 -1.98 12.20
N ARG A 35 -5.14 -3.25 11.78
CA ARG A 35 -5.54 -3.64 10.40
C ARG A 35 -7.00 -3.35 10.06
N THR A 36 -7.85 -3.23 11.08
CA THR A 36 -9.27 -2.88 10.95
C THR A 36 -9.50 -1.37 10.81
N ASP A 37 -8.45 -0.56 10.96
CA ASP A 37 -8.53 0.88 10.86
C ASP A 37 -8.76 1.30 9.40
N TYR A 38 -9.60 2.31 9.19
CA TYR A 38 -9.83 2.92 7.88
C TYR A 38 -8.52 3.40 7.23
N ARG A 39 -7.54 3.81 8.05
CA ARG A 39 -6.20 4.19 7.57
C ARG A 39 -5.46 3.02 6.93
N ALA A 40 -5.59 1.81 7.47
CA ALA A 40 -4.97 0.60 6.93
C ALA A 40 -5.60 0.19 5.58
N ASP A 41 -6.92 0.34 5.42
CA ASP A 41 -7.59 0.12 4.12
C ASP A 41 -7.11 1.10 3.04
N ARG A 42 -7.02 2.39 3.39
CA ARG A 42 -6.47 3.41 2.48
C ARG A 42 -5.03 3.08 2.08
N LEU A 43 -4.21 2.68 3.05
CA LEU A 43 -2.81 2.32 2.81
C LEU A 43 -2.68 1.08 1.90
N ALA A 44 -3.54 0.07 2.11
CA ALA A 44 -3.58 -1.10 1.25
C ALA A 44 -3.89 -0.74 -0.22
N LYS A 45 -4.87 0.14 -0.44
CA LYS A 45 -5.22 0.65 -1.77
C LYS A 45 -4.06 1.42 -2.42
N PHE A 46 -3.34 2.24 -1.64
CA PHE A 46 -2.16 2.94 -2.12
C PHE A 46 -1.06 1.97 -2.57
N ILE A 47 -0.70 0.99 -1.72
CA ILE A 47 0.33 -0.02 -2.03
C ILE A 47 -0.02 -0.81 -3.30
N ILE A 48 -1.29 -1.22 -3.43
CA ILE A 48 -1.82 -1.90 -4.62
C ILE A 48 -1.68 -1.02 -5.88
N GLY A 49 -1.97 0.27 -5.76
CA GLY A 49 -1.81 1.25 -6.84
C GLY A 49 -0.35 1.37 -7.29
N GLU A 50 0.56 1.56 -6.33
CA GLU A 50 2.00 1.69 -6.58
C GLU A 50 2.58 0.44 -7.25
N PHE A 51 2.12 -0.74 -6.83
CA PHE A 51 2.52 -2.01 -7.45
C PHE A 51 2.04 -2.11 -8.91
N ARG A 52 0.78 -1.74 -9.17
CA ARG A 52 0.21 -1.72 -10.52
C ARG A 52 0.87 -0.68 -11.43
N CYS A 53 1.38 0.41 -10.86
CA CYS A 53 2.17 1.41 -11.59
C CYS A 53 3.59 0.95 -11.92
N GLY A 54 4.03 -0.21 -11.42
CA GLY A 54 5.30 -0.85 -11.78
C GLY A 54 6.32 -0.96 -10.65
N THR A 55 6.00 -0.50 -9.44
CA THR A 55 6.89 -0.66 -8.28
C THR A 55 6.79 -2.09 -7.76
N ARG A 56 7.73 -2.96 -8.15
CA ARG A 56 7.71 -4.39 -7.80
C ARG A 56 8.60 -4.77 -6.61
N ASP A 57 9.45 -3.85 -6.17
CA ASP A 57 10.36 -4.09 -5.05
C ASP A 57 9.65 -3.90 -3.70
N GLU A 58 9.81 -4.87 -2.80
CA GLU A 58 9.18 -4.89 -1.47
C GLU A 58 9.64 -3.70 -0.62
N ALA A 59 10.93 -3.37 -0.64
CA ALA A 59 11.49 -2.28 0.16
C ALA A 59 11.05 -0.91 -0.36
N ALA A 60 11.01 -0.72 -1.68
CA ALA A 60 10.51 0.49 -2.31
C ALA A 60 9.02 0.74 -2.00
N LEU A 61 8.19 -0.31 -2.03
CA LEU A 61 6.78 -0.20 -1.65
C LEU A 61 6.61 0.15 -0.16
N CYS A 62 7.42 -0.47 0.71
CA CYS A 62 7.45 -0.13 2.14
C CYS A 62 7.82 1.34 2.37
N GLU A 63 8.89 1.83 1.75
CA GLU A 63 9.32 3.23 1.89
C GLU A 63 8.23 4.20 1.45
N ARG A 64 7.60 3.95 0.29
CA ARG A 64 6.50 4.77 -0.22
C ARG A 64 5.28 4.71 0.67
N ALA A 65 4.91 3.53 1.19
CA ALA A 65 3.80 3.37 2.13
C ALA A 65 4.03 4.17 3.43
N LEU A 66 5.24 4.12 3.98
CA LEU A 66 5.62 4.89 5.17
C LEU A 66 5.66 6.40 4.91
N TRP A 67 6.13 6.82 3.73
CA TRP A 67 6.07 8.22 3.32
C TRP A 67 4.62 8.71 3.18
N PHE A 68 3.76 7.91 2.56
CA PHE A 68 2.33 8.20 2.39
C PHE A 68 1.62 8.34 3.73
N GLU A 69 1.87 7.43 4.68
CA GLU A 69 1.23 7.50 6.00
C GLU A 69 1.74 8.69 6.83
N ARG A 70 3.05 8.97 6.80
CA ARG A 70 3.63 10.15 7.47
C ARG A 70 3.01 11.45 6.98
N ARG A 71 2.67 11.55 5.69
CA ARG A 71 2.00 12.73 5.12
C ARG A 71 0.48 12.71 5.26
N SER A 72 -0.11 11.53 5.34
CA SER A 72 -1.57 11.36 5.50
C SER A 72 -2.03 11.52 6.93
N ALA A 73 -1.13 11.45 7.92
CA ALA A 73 -1.39 11.95 9.26
C ALA A 73 -1.67 13.46 9.16
N PRO A 74 -2.92 13.91 9.34
CA PRO A 74 -3.13 15.30 9.61
C PRO A 74 -2.58 15.53 11.03
N TRP A 75 -1.93 16.67 11.30
CA TRP A 75 -1.53 17.10 12.65
C TRP A 75 -0.55 16.17 13.42
N SER A 76 0.68 16.01 12.91
CA SER A 76 1.78 16.33 13.83
C SER A 76 1.73 17.83 14.04
N VAL A 77 1.16 18.24 15.17
CA VAL A 77 1.35 19.58 15.73
C VAL A 77 2.83 19.90 15.55
N ALA A 78 3.15 20.98 14.83
CA ALA A 78 4.50 21.49 14.79
C ALA A 78 4.99 21.60 16.25
N PRO A 79 6.23 21.23 16.58
CA PRO A 79 6.75 21.56 17.90
C PRO A 79 6.72 23.10 17.98
N ASP A 80 5.87 23.59 18.88
CA ASP A 80 5.81 24.99 19.29
C ASP A 80 7.23 25.37 19.72
N GLN A 81 7.87 26.27 18.96
CA GLN A 81 9.16 26.88 19.24
C GLN A 81 8.94 28.36 19.49
#